data_AF-A0A6A5SPS8-F1
#
_entry.id   AF-A0A6A5SPS8-F1
#
_cell.length_a   1.000
_cell.length_b   1.000
_cell.length_c   1.000
_cell.angle_alpha   90.00
_cell.angle_beta   90.00
_cell.angle_gamma   90.00
#
_symmetry.space_group_name_H-M   'P 1'
#
loop_
_entity.id
_entity.type
_entity.pdbx_description
1 polymer ?
#
loop_
_entity_poly.entity_id
_entity_poly.type
_entity_poly.pdbx_seq_one_letter_code
_entity_poly.pdbx_strand_id
1 'polypeptide(L)'
;ISVKQQLFQHENEGLREALSDKKRCQKRGKPLPLEQPKEYHGRAVFWTPRKVQKAREQLEQRELEEEQLQQQKAEAAKQRQSNQQLKARLIQERRVARAEARMAKAKKKVDLAENQRVQQARKQLQARIKLFKKSRKQGLKTTKRNKPVVEAAGGSKAGGTAIPCPTS
;
A
#
# COMPACT_ATOMS: atom_id res chain seq x y z
N ILE A 1 36.27 -36.36 -7.51
CA ILE A 1 35.44 -35.26 -8.10
C ILE A 1 34.23 -35.91 -8.76
N SER A 2 33.03 -35.35 -8.64
CA SER A 2 31.82 -35.97 -9.23
C SER A 2 31.75 -35.70 -10.73
N VAL A 3 31.34 -36.69 -11.53
CA VAL A 3 31.21 -36.57 -13.00
C VAL A 3 30.35 -35.38 -13.42
N LYS A 4 29.28 -35.08 -12.67
CA LYS A 4 28.42 -33.89 -12.90
C LYS A 4 29.20 -32.58 -12.80
N GLN A 5 30.15 -32.50 -11.88
CA GLN A 5 30.97 -31.30 -11.66
C GLN A 5 31.97 -31.10 -12.80
N GLN A 6 32.54 -32.17 -13.35
CA GLN A 6 33.40 -32.13 -14.54
C GLN A 6 32.59 -31.71 -15.78
N LEU A 7 31.37 -32.24 -15.95
CA LEU A 7 30.48 -31.85 -17.05
C LEU A 7 30.17 -30.35 -17.00
N PHE A 8 29.80 -29.82 -15.82
CA PHE A 8 29.58 -28.38 -15.64
C PHE A 8 30.85 -27.54 -15.82
N GLN A 9 32.04 -28.05 -15.48
CA GLN A 9 33.30 -27.35 -15.74
C GLN A 9 33.53 -27.19 -17.24
N HIS A 10 33.47 -28.28 -18.00
CA HIS A 10 33.64 -28.25 -19.46
C HIS A 10 32.56 -27.45 -20.19
N GLU A 11 31.31 -27.48 -19.71
CA GLU A 11 30.23 -26.62 -20.23
C GLU A 11 30.56 -25.13 -19.99
N ASN A 12 30.98 -24.76 -18.78
CA ASN A 12 31.38 -23.37 -18.47
C ASN A 12 32.63 -22.93 -19.26
N GLU A 13 33.58 -23.84 -19.49
CA GLU A 13 34.78 -23.59 -20.32
C GLU A 13 34.38 -23.34 -21.78
N GLY A 14 33.61 -24.23 -22.39
CA GLY A 14 33.12 -24.07 -23.77
C GLY A 14 32.25 -22.82 -23.97
N LEU A 15 31.42 -22.45 -22.98
CA LEU A 15 30.66 -21.19 -23.01
C LEU A 15 31.57 -19.96 -22.94
N ARG A 16 32.65 -19.99 -22.13
CA ARG A 16 33.64 -18.90 -22.06
C ARG A 16 34.45 -18.78 -23.35
N GLU A 17 34.81 -19.90 -23.96
CA GLU A 17 35.51 -19.94 -25.25
C GLU A 17 34.62 -19.38 -26.37
N ALA A 18 33.38 -19.87 -26.49
CA ALA A 18 32.41 -19.38 -27.48
C ALA A 18 32.11 -17.87 -27.33
N LEU A 19 32.03 -17.36 -26.09
CA LEU A 19 31.93 -15.92 -25.83
C LEU A 19 33.19 -15.15 -26.25
N SER A 20 34.37 -15.72 -26.03
CA SER A 20 35.66 -15.11 -26.40
C SER A 20 35.85 -15.05 -27.91
N ASP A 21 35.53 -16.12 -28.63
CA ASP A 21 35.54 -16.14 -30.09
C ASP A 21 34.48 -15.21 -30.69
N LYS A 22 33.27 -15.17 -30.12
CA LYS A 22 32.24 -14.22 -30.55
C LYS A 22 32.71 -12.76 -30.38
N LYS A 23 33.34 -12.43 -29.24
CA LYS A 23 33.97 -11.12 -29.02
C LYS A 23 35.09 -10.86 -30.04
N ARG A 24 35.94 -11.85 -30.34
CA ARG A 24 37.03 -11.75 -31.33
C ARG A 24 36.49 -11.48 -32.74
N CYS A 25 35.43 -12.18 -33.15
CA CYS A 25 34.76 -11.97 -34.43
C CYS A 25 34.08 -10.60 -34.51
N GLN A 26 33.40 -10.15 -33.43
CA GLN A 26 32.84 -8.80 -33.35
C GLN A 26 33.94 -7.72 -33.49
N LYS A 27 35.07 -7.86 -32.78
CA LYS A 27 36.20 -6.91 -32.88
C LYS A 27 36.84 -6.89 -34.27
N ARG A 28 36.87 -8.02 -35.00
CA ARG A 28 37.37 -8.08 -36.39
C ARG A 28 36.48 -7.38 -37.41
N GLY A 29 35.17 -7.35 -37.19
CA GLY A 29 34.19 -6.73 -38.10
C GLY A 29 33.95 -5.22 -37.89
N LYS A 30 34.44 -4.63 -36.79
CA LYS A 30 34.27 -3.20 -36.52
C LYS A 30 35.21 -2.37 -37.41
N PRO A 31 34.71 -1.39 -38.20
CA PRO A 31 35.56 -0.48 -38.93
C PRO A 31 36.34 0.42 -37.96
N LEU A 32 37.62 0.61 -38.21
CA LEU A 32 38.48 1.46 -37.38
C LEU A 32 38.16 2.94 -37.67
N PRO A 33 37.78 3.76 -36.67
CA PRO A 33 37.42 5.17 -36.87
C PRO A 33 38.68 6.02 -37.09
N LEU A 34 39.14 6.09 -38.35
CA LEU A 34 40.28 6.90 -38.74
C LEU A 34 39.87 8.38 -38.92
N GLU A 35 40.44 9.28 -38.11
CA GLU A 35 40.17 10.72 -38.14
C GLU A 35 40.53 11.34 -39.50
N GLN A 36 39.53 11.71 -40.32
CA GLN A 36 39.76 12.38 -41.60
C GLN A 36 40.54 13.70 -41.40
N PRO A 37 41.49 14.03 -42.30
CA PRO A 37 42.19 15.31 -42.23
C PRO A 37 41.21 16.47 -42.42
N LYS A 38 41.38 17.54 -41.62
CA LYS A 38 40.50 18.72 -41.63
C LYS A 38 40.44 19.45 -42.97
N GLU A 39 41.47 19.29 -43.79
CA GLU A 39 41.58 19.89 -45.11
C GLU A 39 41.93 18.80 -46.14
N TYR A 40 41.02 18.59 -47.10
CA TYR A 40 41.11 17.49 -48.06
C TYR A 40 41.45 18.00 -49.45
N HIS A 41 42.73 17.97 -49.81
CA HIS A 41 43.24 18.50 -51.08
C HIS A 41 43.17 17.48 -52.24
N GLY A 42 42.20 16.57 -52.25
CA GLY A 42 42.01 15.57 -53.32
C GLY A 42 43.12 14.51 -53.47
N ARG A 43 44.07 14.44 -52.53
CA ARG A 43 45.20 13.49 -52.54
C ARG A 43 44.87 12.23 -51.73
N ALA A 44 45.52 11.12 -52.06
CA ALA A 44 45.42 9.89 -51.28
C ALA A 44 45.86 10.11 -49.82
N VAL A 45 45.03 9.68 -48.86
CA VAL A 45 45.30 9.83 -47.42
C VAL A 45 46.13 8.65 -46.93
N PHE A 46 47.42 8.89 -46.67
CA PHE A 46 48.31 7.88 -46.08
C PHE A 46 48.08 7.74 -44.57
N TRP A 47 47.77 6.52 -44.14
CA TRP A 47 47.65 6.14 -42.73
C TRP A 47 48.95 5.50 -42.25
N THR A 48 49.75 6.25 -41.49
CA THR A 48 50.94 5.68 -40.84
C THR A 48 50.52 4.74 -39.69
N PRO A 49 51.34 3.73 -39.34
CA PRO A 49 51.01 2.79 -38.26
C PRO A 49 50.64 3.46 -36.94
N ARG A 50 51.27 4.60 -36.60
CA ARG A 50 50.95 5.41 -35.42
C ARG A 50 49.52 5.98 -35.44
N LYS A 51 48.99 6.40 -36.59
CA LYS A 51 47.58 6.84 -36.71
C LYS A 51 46.61 5.67 -36.50
N VAL A 52 46.96 4.49 -37.01
CA VAL A 52 46.18 3.26 -36.84
C VAL A 52 46.15 2.82 -35.36
N GLN A 53 47.27 2.94 -34.63
CA GLN A 53 47.32 2.69 -33.18
C GLN A 53 46.44 3.66 -32.41
N LYS A 54 46.59 4.97 -32.61
CA LYS A 54 45.76 6.01 -31.95
C LYS A 54 44.25 5.76 -32.13
N ALA A 55 43.82 5.37 -33.34
CA ALA A 55 42.40 5.09 -33.62
C ALA A 55 41.89 3.82 -32.90
N ARG A 56 42.77 2.85 -32.58
CA ARG A 56 42.41 1.67 -31.76
C ARG A 56 42.29 2.06 -30.29
N GLU A 57 43.25 2.81 -29.76
CA GLU A 57 43.24 3.33 -28.39
C GLU A 57 41.97 4.16 -28.12
N GLN A 58 41.59 5.04 -29.04
CA GLN A 58 40.33 5.81 -28.96
C GLN A 58 39.08 4.92 -28.97
N LEU A 59 39.07 3.83 -29.72
CA LEU A 59 37.94 2.89 -29.76
C LEU A 59 37.85 2.10 -28.44
N GLU A 60 38.97 1.63 -27.91
CA GLU A 60 39.04 0.91 -26.62
C GLU A 60 38.63 1.83 -25.45
N GLN A 61 39.07 3.10 -25.45
CA GLN A 61 38.63 4.10 -24.48
C GLN A 61 37.11 4.30 -24.52
N ARG A 62 36.51 4.45 -25.70
CA ARG A 62 35.04 4.58 -25.85
C ARG A 62 34.30 3.32 -25.40
N GLU A 63 34.80 2.11 -25.74
CA GLU A 63 34.20 0.86 -25.25
C GLU A 63 34.21 0.80 -23.71
N LEU A 64 35.31 1.20 -23.07
CA LEU A 64 35.42 1.25 -21.61
C LEU A 64 34.51 2.31 -20.97
N GLU A 65 34.42 3.51 -21.55
CA GLU A 65 33.51 4.57 -21.10
C GLU A 65 32.04 4.15 -21.23
N GLU A 66 31.66 3.51 -22.34
CA GLU A 66 30.33 2.96 -22.55
C GLU A 66 29.99 1.84 -21.56
N GLU A 67 30.92 0.91 -21.30
CA GLU A 67 30.75 -0.15 -20.31
C GLU A 67 30.59 0.41 -18.89
N GLN A 68 31.42 1.38 -18.48
CA GLN A 68 31.30 2.07 -17.19
C GLN A 68 29.97 2.82 -17.07
N LEU A 69 29.54 3.53 -18.12
CA LEU A 69 28.26 4.24 -18.14
C LEU A 69 27.07 3.27 -18.07
N GLN A 70 27.16 2.10 -18.70
CA GLN A 70 26.15 1.05 -18.59
C GLN A 70 26.09 0.47 -17.17
N GLN A 71 27.24 0.21 -16.53
CA GLN A 71 27.32 -0.25 -15.14
C GLN A 71 26.69 0.77 -14.18
N GLN A 72 27.07 2.05 -14.27
CA GLN A 72 26.49 3.13 -13.46
C GLN A 72 24.97 3.26 -13.68
N LYS A 73 24.49 3.16 -14.93
CA LYS A 73 23.04 3.16 -15.23
C LYS A 73 22.32 1.96 -14.59
N ALA A 74 22.92 0.77 -14.62
CA ALA A 74 22.36 -0.43 -14.01
C ALA A 74 22.32 -0.34 -12.47
N GLU A 75 23.36 0.20 -11.85
CA GLU A 75 23.41 0.48 -10.41
C GLU A 75 22.37 1.52 -10.00
N ALA A 76 22.29 2.64 -10.71
CA ALA A 76 21.27 3.67 -10.49
C ALA A 76 19.84 3.11 -10.67
N ALA A 77 19.63 2.19 -11.62
CA ALA A 77 18.34 1.51 -11.79
C ALA A 77 17.99 0.62 -10.58
N LYS A 78 18.94 -0.20 -10.09
CA LYS A 78 18.78 -1.01 -8.87
C LYS A 78 18.47 -0.13 -7.65
N GLN A 79 19.21 0.96 -7.46
CA GLN A 79 18.98 1.93 -6.39
C GLN A 79 17.61 2.62 -6.50
N ARG A 80 17.14 2.93 -7.70
CA ARG A 80 15.79 3.49 -7.91
C ARG A 80 14.71 2.49 -7.51
N GLN A 81 14.86 1.21 -7.88
CA GLN A 81 13.91 0.15 -7.52
C GLN A 81 13.83 -0.07 -6.01
N SER A 82 14.97 -0.16 -5.30
CA SER A 82 14.96 -0.32 -3.84
C SER A 82 14.34 0.89 -3.14
N ASN A 83 14.67 2.12 -3.55
CA ASN A 83 14.06 3.33 -3.02
C ASN A 83 12.55 3.42 -3.30
N GLN A 84 12.07 2.97 -4.47
CA GLN A 84 10.64 2.89 -4.76
C GLN A 84 9.93 1.90 -3.84
N GLN A 85 10.51 0.72 -3.61
CA GLN A 85 9.97 -0.29 -2.69
C GLN A 85 9.88 0.23 -1.24
N LEU A 86 10.94 0.89 -0.75
CA LEU A 86 10.94 1.51 0.58
C LEU A 86 9.86 2.60 0.71
N LYS A 87 9.76 3.50 -0.29
CA LYS A 87 8.71 4.53 -0.32
C LYS A 87 7.30 3.91 -0.36
N ALA A 88 7.11 2.83 -1.12
CA ALA A 88 5.83 2.13 -1.18
C ALA A 88 5.44 1.53 0.18
N ARG A 89 6.39 0.88 0.89
CA ARG A 89 6.16 0.34 2.25
C ARG A 89 5.75 1.44 3.24
N LEU A 90 6.53 2.54 3.32
CA LEU A 90 6.22 3.69 4.18
C LEU A 90 4.84 4.32 3.88
N ILE A 91 4.44 4.36 2.60
CA ILE A 91 3.11 4.84 2.21
C ILE A 91 2.01 3.89 2.68
N GLN A 92 2.21 2.57 2.60
CA GLN A 92 1.24 1.58 3.10
C GLN A 92 1.14 1.62 4.62
N GLU A 93 2.24 1.63 5.35
CA GLU A 93 2.27 1.79 6.82
C GLU A 93 1.51 3.06 7.25
N ARG A 94 1.76 4.19 6.57
CA ARG A 94 1.04 5.44 6.83
C ARG A 94 -0.46 5.36 6.51
N ARG A 95 -0.88 4.54 5.53
CA ARG A 95 -2.30 4.29 5.23
C ARG A 95 -2.95 3.42 6.31
N VAL A 96 -2.28 2.34 6.74
CA VAL A 96 -2.74 1.44 7.80
C VAL A 96 -2.89 2.22 9.12
N ALA A 97 -1.86 2.93 9.57
CA ALA A 97 -1.92 3.74 10.79
C ALA A 97 -3.04 4.80 10.76
N ARG A 98 -3.33 5.38 9.58
CA ARG A 98 -4.47 6.30 9.41
C ARG A 98 -5.83 5.59 9.51
N ALA A 99 -5.95 4.38 8.97
CA ALA A 99 -7.17 3.57 9.07
C ALA A 99 -7.41 3.13 10.52
N GLU A 100 -6.38 2.61 11.19
CA GLU A 100 -6.41 2.25 12.62
C GLU A 100 -6.78 3.45 13.50
N ALA A 101 -6.17 4.62 13.28
CA ALA A 101 -6.51 5.84 14.00
C ALA A 101 -7.97 6.28 13.77
N ARG A 102 -8.53 6.05 12.58
CA ARG A 102 -9.96 6.28 12.31
C ARG A 102 -10.84 5.28 13.07
N MET A 103 -10.51 3.98 13.04
CA MET A 103 -11.24 2.95 13.76
C MET A 103 -11.19 3.15 15.29
N ALA A 104 -10.03 3.50 15.84
CA ALA A 104 -9.87 3.82 17.26
C ALA A 104 -10.68 5.07 17.67
N LYS A 105 -10.72 6.11 16.82
CA LYS A 105 -11.58 7.29 17.04
C LYS A 105 -13.07 6.94 16.93
N ALA A 106 -13.46 6.06 16.03
CA ALA A 106 -14.84 5.60 15.89
C ALA A 106 -15.29 4.80 17.12
N LYS A 107 -14.50 3.80 17.56
CA LYS A 107 -14.75 3.03 18.79
C LYS A 107 -14.92 3.95 20.00
N LYS A 108 -13.95 4.83 20.27
CA LYS A 108 -14.03 5.81 21.38
C LYS A 108 -15.28 6.70 21.35
N LYS A 109 -15.81 7.03 20.17
CA LYS A 109 -17.08 7.78 20.04
C LYS A 109 -18.31 6.93 20.37
N VAL A 110 -18.32 5.66 19.95
CA VAL A 110 -19.36 4.68 20.31
C VAL A 110 -19.33 4.43 21.81
N ASP A 111 -18.17 4.09 22.36
CA ASP A 111 -17.97 3.85 23.80
C ASP A 111 -18.45 5.06 24.63
N LEU A 112 -18.14 6.29 24.20
CA LEU A 112 -18.59 7.51 24.86
C LEU A 112 -20.12 7.67 24.80
N ALA A 113 -20.73 7.42 23.65
CA ALA A 113 -22.18 7.52 23.48
C ALA A 113 -22.94 6.44 24.28
N GLU A 114 -22.41 5.23 24.35
CA GLU A 114 -22.92 4.14 25.19
C GLU A 114 -22.82 4.49 26.67
N ASN A 115 -21.66 4.95 27.13
CA ASN A 115 -21.47 5.42 28.51
C ASN A 115 -22.44 6.56 28.85
N GLN A 116 -22.67 7.51 27.95
CA GLN A 116 -23.67 8.58 28.15
C GLN A 116 -25.09 8.01 28.27
N ARG A 117 -25.49 7.07 27.41
CA ARG A 117 -26.80 6.38 27.47
C ARG A 117 -26.96 5.61 28.78
N VAL A 118 -25.96 4.85 29.21
CA VAL A 118 -25.96 4.11 30.49
C VAL A 118 -26.10 5.06 31.68
N GLN A 119 -25.38 6.19 31.68
CA GLN A 119 -25.51 7.19 32.75
C GLN A 119 -26.89 7.87 32.76
N GLN A 120 -27.48 8.15 31.59
CA GLN A 120 -28.85 8.67 31.49
C GLN A 120 -29.87 7.65 32.00
N ALA A 121 -29.80 6.39 31.57
CA ALA A 121 -30.66 5.31 32.04
C ALA A 121 -30.54 5.09 33.55
N ARG A 122 -29.32 5.14 34.11
CA ARG A 122 -29.07 5.07 35.56
C ARG A 122 -29.74 6.22 36.31
N LYS A 123 -29.63 7.46 35.80
CA LYS A 123 -30.32 8.64 36.39
C LYS A 123 -31.84 8.49 36.35
N GLN A 124 -32.41 8.06 35.22
CA GLN A 124 -33.85 7.81 35.08
C GLN A 124 -34.36 6.71 36.03
N LEU A 125 -33.63 5.60 36.14
CA LEU A 125 -33.96 4.51 37.07
C LEU A 125 -33.92 4.98 38.52
N GLN A 126 -32.90 5.75 38.92
CA GLN A 126 -32.83 6.34 40.27
C GLN A 126 -34.01 7.29 40.54
N ALA A 127 -34.40 8.12 39.57
CA ALA A 127 -35.56 9.00 39.68
C ALA A 127 -36.86 8.20 39.86
N ARG A 128 -37.08 7.15 39.05
CA ARG A 128 -38.23 6.23 39.17
C ARG A 128 -38.28 5.54 40.54
N ILE A 129 -37.14 5.03 41.04
CA ILE A 129 -37.05 4.41 42.37
C ILE A 129 -37.38 5.42 43.48
N LYS A 130 -36.89 6.67 43.38
CA LYS A 130 -37.22 7.74 44.34
C LYS A 130 -38.72 8.09 44.32
N LEU A 131 -39.33 8.20 43.14
CA LEU A 131 -40.76 8.44 42.98
C LEU A 131 -41.60 7.30 43.59
N PHE A 132 -41.27 6.03 43.28
CA PHE A 132 -41.95 4.86 43.85
C PHE A 132 -41.81 4.78 45.38
N LYS A 133 -40.62 5.09 45.93
CA LYS A 133 -40.43 5.18 47.39
C LYS A 133 -41.25 6.31 48.02
N LYS A 134 -41.47 7.43 47.30
CA LYS A 134 -42.32 8.55 47.76
C LYS A 134 -43.81 8.18 47.73
N SER A 135 -44.30 7.58 46.65
CA SER A 135 -45.71 7.16 46.55
C SER A 135 -46.04 6.03 47.52
N ARG A 136 -45.14 5.05 47.73
CA ARG A 136 -45.31 4.01 48.78
C ARG A 136 -45.43 4.60 50.19
N LYS A 137 -44.68 5.66 50.52
CA LYS A 137 -44.80 6.39 51.80
C LYS A 137 -46.10 7.20 51.92
N GLN A 138 -46.78 7.52 50.83
CA GLN A 138 -48.08 8.20 50.82
C GLN A 138 -49.25 7.21 50.86
N GLY A 139 -49.20 6.12 50.09
CA GLY A 139 -50.24 5.08 50.08
C GLY A 139 -50.42 4.36 51.42
N LEU A 140 -49.37 4.27 52.24
CA LEU A 140 -49.45 3.78 53.63
C LEU A 140 -50.26 4.70 54.57
N LYS A 141 -50.70 5.89 54.13
CA LYS A 141 -51.52 6.82 54.91
C LYS A 141 -53.02 6.76 54.58
N THR A 142 -53.44 5.95 53.62
CA THR A 142 -54.85 5.90 53.15
C THR A 142 -55.39 4.48 53.05
N THR A 143 -55.48 3.78 54.19
CA THR A 143 -56.21 2.50 54.33
C THR A 143 -57.26 2.54 55.45
N LYS A 144 -58.09 3.59 55.46
CA LYS A 144 -59.43 3.56 56.08
C LYS A 144 -60.42 4.37 55.23
N ARG A 145 -61.33 3.67 54.53
CA ARG A 145 -62.78 3.93 54.41
C ARG A 145 -63.40 3.42 53.09
N ASN A 146 -64.24 2.40 53.28
CA ASN A 146 -65.63 2.28 52.80
C ASN A 146 -65.94 2.11 51.30
N LYS A 147 -66.65 1.00 51.02
CA LYS A 147 -67.57 0.82 49.88
C LYS A 147 -68.68 1.88 49.90
N PRO A 148 -69.26 2.19 48.74
CA PRO A 148 -70.70 1.94 48.58
C PRO A 148 -71.03 1.06 47.35
N VAL A 149 -72.33 0.89 47.09
CA VAL A 149 -72.99 -0.18 46.33
C VAL A 149 -73.99 0.46 45.36
N VAL A 150 -73.95 0.12 44.04
CA VAL A 150 -75.09 0.03 43.05
C VAL A 150 -75.89 1.33 42.77
N GLU A 151 -76.50 1.69 41.62
CA GLU A 151 -76.75 1.28 40.20
C GLU A 151 -76.66 2.59 39.32
N ALA A 152 -76.83 2.71 37.99
CA ALA A 152 -76.56 1.88 36.79
C ALA A 152 -76.99 2.66 35.50
N ALA A 153 -77.11 1.95 34.36
CA ALA A 153 -77.80 2.30 33.10
C ALA A 153 -77.25 3.42 32.16
N GLY A 154 -77.24 3.10 30.85
CA GLY A 154 -76.82 3.96 29.71
C GLY A 154 -75.34 3.80 29.33
N GLY A 155 -74.91 3.04 28.32
CA GLY A 155 -75.49 2.81 26.98
C GLY A 155 -74.89 3.84 25.99
N SER A 156 -74.14 3.51 24.93
CA SER A 156 -73.87 2.22 24.25
C SER A 156 -72.47 2.18 23.57
N LYS A 157 -72.16 1.04 22.91
CA LYS A 157 -70.96 0.70 22.11
C LYS A 157 -70.82 1.61 20.85
N ALA A 158 -69.75 1.63 20.05
CA ALA A 158 -68.61 0.71 19.80
C ALA A 158 -67.32 1.53 19.48
N GLY A 159 -66.07 1.05 19.43
CA GLY A 159 -65.54 -0.27 19.03
C GLY A 159 -65.23 -0.28 17.51
N GLY A 160 -64.02 -0.54 17.02
CA GLY A 160 -62.71 -0.84 17.62
C GLY A 160 -61.65 -1.04 16.51
N THR A 161 -60.39 -1.44 16.85
CA THR A 161 -59.34 -2.03 15.95
C THR A 161 -58.92 -1.26 14.67
N ALA A 162 -57.73 -1.34 14.08
CA ALA A 162 -56.33 -1.65 14.40
C ALA A 162 -55.54 -1.51 13.05
N ILE A 163 -54.34 -0.87 13.04
CA ILE A 163 -53.07 -1.23 12.31
C ILE A 163 -53.16 -1.98 10.94
N PRO A 164 -52.40 -1.70 9.82
CA PRO A 164 -51.03 -1.12 9.68
C PRO A 164 -50.63 -0.26 8.41
N CYS A 165 -49.39 0.28 8.44
CA CYS A 165 -48.36 0.40 7.35
C CYS A 165 -48.46 1.39 6.13
N PRO A 166 -47.31 1.68 5.44
CA PRO A 166 -47.14 2.82 4.51
C PRO A 166 -46.72 2.50 3.06
N THR A 167 -46.90 3.43 2.12
CA THR A 167 -46.20 3.47 0.80
C THR A 167 -46.16 4.87 0.16
N SER A 168 -44.95 5.42 -0.03
CA SER A 168 -44.44 6.16 -1.21
C SER A 168 -43.08 6.79 -0.88
#